data_AF-B8XEP6-F1
#
_entry.id   AF-B8XEP6-F1
#
_cell.length_a   1.000
_cell.length_b   1.000
_cell.length_c   1.000
_cell.angle_alpha   90.00
_cell.angle_beta   90.00
_cell.angle_gamma   90.00
#
_symmetry.space_group_name_H-M   'P 1'
#
loop_
_entity.id
_entity.type
_entity.pdbx_description
1 polymer ?
#
loop_
_entity_poly.entity_id
_entity_poly.type
_entity_poly.pdbx_seq_one_letter_code
_entity_poly.pdbx_strand_id
1 'polypeptide(L)'
;VVDIEAIKAFLKKCWSVDISTKEYAYLKGAVLFNPDLEGLRCLHYIQALRREAHQALNEHVRLIHRDDSMRFAKLLIALSML
;
A
#
# COMPACT_ATOMS: atom_id res chain seq x y z
N VAL A 1 5.54 -24.23 6.68
CA VAL A 1 4.27 -24.59 6.00
C VAL A 1 3.22 -23.49 6.17
N VAL A 2 3.08 -22.90 7.37
CA VAL A 2 2.21 -21.73 7.63
C VAL A 2 2.53 -20.54 6.72
N ASP A 3 3.81 -20.23 6.50
CA ASP A 3 4.21 -19.08 5.67
C ASP A 3 3.82 -19.22 4.19
N ILE A 4 3.84 -20.43 3.63
CA ILE A 4 3.52 -20.63 2.21
C ILE A 4 2.03 -20.37 1.95
N GLU A 5 1.15 -20.86 2.85
CA GLU A 5 -0.28 -20.62 2.71
C GLU A 5 -0.65 -19.16 3.01
N ALA A 6 0.02 -18.52 3.96
CA ALA A 6 -0.12 -17.07 4.21
C ALA A 6 0.29 -16.24 2.98
N ILE A 7 1.45 -16.55 2.38
CA ILE A 7 1.92 -15.90 1.15
C ILE A 7 0.94 -16.13 0.00
N LYS A 8 0.43 -17.35 -0.18
CA LYS A 8 -0.58 -17.63 -1.22
C LYS A 8 -1.87 -16.86 -1.00
N ALA A 9 -2.36 -16.78 0.24
CA ALA A 9 -3.56 -16.02 0.59
C ALA A 9 -3.38 -14.52 0.32
N PHE A 10 -2.23 -13.97 0.70
CA PHE A 10 -1.83 -12.61 0.39
C PHE A 10 -1.81 -12.35 -1.12
N LEU A 11 -1.12 -13.19 -1.89
CA LEU A 11 -1.06 -13.08 -3.35
C LEU A 11 -2.44 -13.17 -4.00
N LYS A 12 -3.28 -14.12 -3.57
CA LYS A 12 -4.66 -14.26 -4.05
C LYS A 12 -5.46 -12.98 -3.81
N LYS A 13 -5.28 -12.34 -2.66
CA LYS A 13 -5.96 -11.09 -2.32
C LYS A 13 -5.44 -9.92 -3.16
N CYS A 14 -4.13 -9.79 -3.36
CA CYS A 14 -3.55 -8.80 -4.28
C CYS A 14 -4.09 -8.95 -5.70
N TRP A 15 -4.15 -10.17 -6.22
CA TRP A 15 -4.73 -10.43 -7.54
C TRP A 15 -6.22 -10.09 -7.62
N SER A 16 -7.00 -10.35 -6.56
CA SER A 16 -8.43 -10.01 -6.53
C SER A 16 -8.72 -8.51 -6.57
N VAL A 17 -7.76 -7.67 -6.18
CA VAL A 17 -7.88 -6.20 -6.18
C VAL A 17 -7.45 -5.59 -7.52
N ASP A 18 -6.81 -6.39 -8.38
CA ASP A 18 -6.27 -5.96 -9.68
C ASP A 18 -5.41 -4.70 -9.53
N ILE A 19 -4.32 -4.83 -8.76
CA ILE A 19 -3.41 -3.72 -8.45
C ILE A 19 -2.57 -3.41 -9.69
N SER A 20 -2.69 -2.20 -10.21
CA SER A 20 -1.86 -1.74 -11.32
C SER A 20 -0.40 -1.52 -10.90
N THR A 21 0.51 -1.49 -11.88
CA THR A 21 1.94 -1.21 -11.62
C THR A 21 2.16 0.12 -10.90
N LYS A 22 1.35 1.14 -11.22
CA LYS A 22 1.45 2.47 -10.63
C LYS A 22 0.96 2.49 -9.18
N GLU A 23 -0.15 1.82 -8.88
CA GLU A 23 -0.63 1.63 -7.50
C GLU A 23 0.36 0.83 -6.65
N TYR A 24 0.92 -0.24 -7.22
CA TYR A 24 1.93 -1.04 -6.54
C TYR A 24 3.18 -0.22 -6.18
N ALA A 25 3.63 0.68 -7.06
CA ALA A 25 4.75 1.57 -6.77
C ALA A 25 4.46 2.49 -5.57
N TYR A 26 3.25 3.05 -5.47
CA TYR A 26 2.88 3.87 -4.31
C TYR A 26 2.72 3.06 -3.02
N LEU A 27 2.11 1.87 -3.10
CA LEU A 27 2.01 0.95 -1.96
C LEU A 27 3.40 0.56 -1.44
N LYS A 28 4.36 0.29 -2.34
CA LYS A 28 5.76 0.08 -1.96
C LYS A 28 6.34 1.26 -1.21
N GLY A 29 6.10 2.48 -1.67
CA GLY A 29 6.51 3.69 -0.95
C GLY A 29 5.89 3.78 0.44
N ALA A 30 4.60 3.49 0.57
CA ALA A 30 3.89 3.52 1.85
C ALA A 30 4.43 2.50 2.86
N VAL A 31 4.85 1.30 2.41
CA VAL A 31 5.50 0.28 3.26
C VAL A 31 6.93 0.68 3.59
N LEU A 32 7.70 1.13 2.60
CA LEU A 32 9.10 1.48 2.75
C LEU A 32 9.29 2.61 3.77
N PHE A 33 8.43 3.62 3.73
CA PHE A 33 8.47 4.76 4.62
C PHE A 33 7.63 4.52 5.88
N ASN A 34 7.83 3.39 6.56
CA ASN A 34 7.17 3.11 7.84
C ASN A 34 7.96 3.72 9.02
N PRO A 35 7.46 4.78 9.69
CA PRO A 35 8.14 5.39 10.84
C PRO A 35 8.05 4.54 12.11
N ASP A 36 7.25 3.48 12.13
CA ASP A 36 6.99 2.65 13.31
C ASP A 36 8.11 1.62 13.57
N LEU A 37 9.13 1.55 12.71
CA LEU A 37 10.26 0.65 12.86
C LEU A 37 11.31 1.20 13.83
N GLU A 38 11.88 0.32 14.65
CA GLU A 38 12.90 0.68 15.63
C GLU A 38 14.22 1.13 14.97
N GLY A 39 14.95 2.00 15.67
CA GLY A 39 16.28 2.46 15.23
C GLY A 39 16.28 3.51 14.12
N LEU A 40 15.11 3.91 13.62
CA LEU A 40 14.98 4.96 12.62
C LEU A 40 15.32 6.35 13.19
N ARG A 41 15.93 7.18 12.35
CA ARG A 41 16.20 8.61 12.62
C ARG A 41 15.36 9.46 11.68
N CYS A 42 15.28 10.76 11.96
CA CYS A 42 14.65 11.71 11.05
C CYS A 42 13.16 11.38 10.73
N LEU A 43 12.41 10.94 11.75
CA LEU A 43 11.04 10.43 11.62
C LEU A 43 10.09 11.38 10.87
N HIS A 44 10.27 12.69 11.02
CA HIS A 44 9.45 13.69 10.32
C HIS A 44 9.58 13.61 8.79
N TYR A 45 10.79 13.35 8.27
CA TYR A 45 11.01 13.14 6.83
C TYR A 45 10.40 11.81 6.36
N ILE A 46 10.57 10.74 7.14
CA ILE A 46 9.97 9.43 6.83
C ILE A 46 8.45 9.55 6.78
N GLN A 47 7.86 10.21 7.78
CA GLN A 47 6.42 10.43 7.82
C GLN A 47 5.92 11.31 6.67
N ALA A 48 6.71 12.34 6.27
CA ALA A 48 6.39 13.13 5.09
C ALA A 48 6.38 12.29 3.81
N LEU A 49 7.43 11.49 3.57
CA LEU A 49 7.51 10.59 2.42
C LEU A 49 6.38 9.54 2.41
N ARG A 50 6.00 9.02 3.58
CA ARG A 50 4.84 8.13 3.73
C ARG A 50 3.55 8.82 3.31
N ARG A 51 3.34 10.08 3.74
CA ARG A 51 2.16 10.87 3.34
C ARG A 51 2.13 11.11 1.84
N GLU A 52 3.25 11.48 1.23
CA GLU A 52 3.36 11.67 -0.22
C GLU A 52 2.96 10.39 -0.99
N ALA A 53 3.43 9.22 -0.54
CA ALA A 53 3.05 7.94 -1.16
C ALA A 53 1.53 7.66 -1.07
N HIS A 54 0.91 7.90 0.08
CA HIS A 54 -0.53 7.75 0.24
C HIS A 54 -1.33 8.77 -0.56
N GLN A 55 -0.85 10.01 -0.64
CA GLN A 55 -1.50 11.07 -1.40
C GLN A 55 -1.45 10.75 -2.89
N ALA A 56 -0.28 10.41 -3.43
CA ALA A 56 -0.12 10.03 -4.84
C ALA A 56 -0.97 8.82 -5.21
N LEU A 57 -1.12 7.84 -4.29
CA LEU A 57 -2.03 6.71 -4.47
C LEU A 57 -3.50 7.16 -4.54
N ASN A 58 -3.94 7.99 -3.58
CA ASN A 58 -5.32 8.47 -3.53
C ASN A 58 -5.69 9.31 -4.76
N GLU A 59 -4.78 10.20 -5.20
CA GLU A 59 -4.95 10.98 -6.42
C GLU A 59 -5.05 10.10 -7.66
N HIS A 60 -4.20 9.09 -7.78
CA HIS A 60 -4.24 8.15 -8.90
C HIS A 60 -5.54 7.33 -8.92
N VAL A 61 -5.98 6.82 -7.77
CA VAL A 61 -7.25 6.10 -7.63
C VAL A 61 -8.41 7.00 -8.04
N ARG A 62 -8.46 8.24 -7.55
CA ARG A 62 -9.49 9.21 -7.94
C ARG A 62 -9.46 9.56 -9.43
N LEU A 63 -8.29 9.53 -10.06
CA LEU A 63 -8.17 9.83 -11.49
C LEU A 63 -8.67 8.67 -12.36
N ILE A 64 -8.23 7.44 -12.06
CA ILE A 64 -8.43 6.25 -12.89
C ILE A 64 -9.68 5.45 -12.52
N HIS A 65 -10.00 5.36 -11.23
CA HIS A 65 -11.09 4.55 -10.68
C HIS A 65 -12.15 5.42 -10.01
N ARG A 66 -12.63 6.42 -10.76
CA ARG A 66 -13.56 7.47 -10.28
C ARG A 66 -14.81 6.91 -9.60
N ASP A 67 -15.32 5.79 -10.08
CA ASP A 67 -16.56 5.18 -9.60
C ASP A 67 -16.35 4.16 -8.45
N ASP A 68 -15.10 3.82 -8.11
CA ASP A 68 -14.78 2.92 -6.98
C ASP A 68 -14.17 3.72 -5.83
N SER A 69 -15.05 4.43 -5.09
CA SER A 69 -14.68 5.22 -3.90
C SER A 69 -14.00 4.38 -2.80
N MET A 70 -14.21 3.06 -2.81
CA MET A 70 -13.63 2.13 -1.84
C MET A 70 -12.26 1.59 -2.26
N ARG A 71 -11.81 1.84 -3.49
CA ARG A 71 -10.57 1.26 -4.01
C ARG A 71 -9.35 1.61 -3.16
N PHE A 72 -9.22 2.86 -2.75
CA PHE A 72 -8.12 3.29 -1.87
C PHE A 72 -8.08 2.46 -0.59
N ALA A 73 -9.23 2.27 0.08
CA ALA A 73 -9.32 1.45 1.28
C ALA A 73 -9.01 -0.03 0.99
N LYS A 74 -9.52 -0.60 -0.11
CA LYS A 74 -9.22 -1.98 -0.53
C LYS A 74 -7.72 -2.20 -0.73
N LEU A 75 -7.01 -1.23 -1.31
CA LEU A 75 -5.56 -1.28 -1.52
C LEU A 75 -4.78 -1.22 -0.20
N LEU A 76 -5.20 -0.38 0.75
CA LEU A 76 -4.58 -0.34 2.09
C LEU A 76 -4.84 -1.61 2.89
N ILE A 77 -6.03 -2.20 2.79
CA ILE A 77 -6.34 -3.50 3.42
C ILE A 77 -5.51 -4.62 2.79
N ALA A 78 -5.31 -4.58 1.46
CA ALA A 78 -4.42 -5.53 0.78
C ALA A 78 -3.01 -5.48 1.38
N LEU A 79 -2.52 -4.26 1.68
CA LEU A 79 -1.21 -4.02 2.29
C LEU A 79 -1.11 -4.54 3.74
N SER A 80 -2.18 -4.44 4.54
CA SER A 80 -2.16 -4.81 5.96
C SER A 80 -2.19 -6.32 6.23
N MET A 81 -2.27 -7.15 5.18
CA MET A 81 -2.15 -8.62 5.29
C MET A 81 -0.72 -9.11 5.01
N LEU A 82 0.25 -8.19 4.87
CA LEU A 82 1.68 -8.47 4.90
C LEU A 82 2.17 -8.71 6.32
#